data_AF-A0A3M2LB58-F1
#
_entry.id   AF-A0A3M2LB58-F1
#
_cell.length_a   1.000
_cell.length_b   1.000
_cell.length_c   1.000
_cell.angle_alpha   90.00
_cell.angle_beta   90.00
_cell.angle_gamma   90.00
#
_symmetry.space_group_name_H-M   'P 1'
#
loop_
_entity.id
_entity.type
_entity.pdbx_description
1 polymer ?
#
loop_
_entity_poly.entity_id
_entity_poly.type
_entity_poly.pdbx_seq_one_letter_code
_entity_poly.pdbx_strand_id
1 'polypeptide(L)'
;MRGVGPSSVWSHLSVGPARRDSRGAGGFRPYLPGAGPGHGGTQPCRYRCGGPAVAVAGALREQDPGGEDSRKDLVVASAPAAPDAADSPEGAAQPGAGSRPPARLVVLVSGSGSNLQALLDAAADPGSGFGAEVVAVGADRGGIEGLRRAERAGVPTFVHRLRDYPSRPDWDRALTGSVAAHRPDLVVSAGFMKIVGASFMAAFAGRFINTHPALLPSFPGAHGVRDALAHGVKVTGCTVHFAEAEVDSGPIIAQRAVEVRDDDDEDTLHRRIKEVERGLLVDAVGRLARDGYRVEGRKVYIP
;
A
#
# COMPACT_ATOMS: atom_id res chain seq x y z
N MET A 1 35.35 42.57 -14.60
CA MET A 1 35.02 41.68 -15.75
C MET A 1 34.24 40.50 -15.15
N ARG A 2 32.90 40.54 -15.07
CA ARG A 2 31.92 39.83 -15.95
C ARG A 2 32.47 38.48 -16.46
N GLY A 3 31.88 37.30 -16.29
CA GLY A 3 30.57 36.83 -15.81
C GLY A 3 30.19 35.55 -16.57
N VAL A 4 29.25 34.76 -16.01
CA VAL A 4 28.29 33.84 -16.69
C VAL A 4 28.74 32.41 -17.07
N GLY A 5 28.22 31.42 -16.33
CA GLY A 5 27.12 30.50 -16.75
C GLY A 5 27.40 29.32 -17.71
N PRO A 6 26.75 28.14 -17.51
CA PRO A 6 27.05 26.88 -18.20
C PRO A 6 26.20 26.63 -19.46
N SER A 7 26.74 25.88 -20.43
CA SER A 7 26.05 25.47 -21.66
C SER A 7 25.45 24.05 -21.54
N SER A 8 24.13 24.00 -21.59
CA SER A 8 23.28 22.86 -21.95
C SER A 8 23.47 22.45 -23.41
N VAL A 9 23.53 21.14 -23.67
CA VAL A 9 23.53 20.56 -25.02
C VAL A 9 22.39 19.56 -25.09
N TRP A 10 21.41 19.78 -25.98
CA TRP A 10 20.66 18.82 -26.81
C TRP A 10 19.61 19.64 -27.60
N SER A 11 20.05 20.16 -28.75
CA SER A 11 19.20 20.60 -29.87
C SER A 11 19.14 19.43 -30.87
N HIS A 12 18.24 19.26 -31.84
CA HIS A 12 17.13 19.99 -32.45
C HIS A 12 16.27 18.92 -33.14
N LEU A 13 14.95 19.10 -33.21
CA LEU A 13 14.15 18.64 -34.35
C LEU A 13 13.11 19.71 -34.64
N SER A 14 13.36 20.45 -35.71
CA SER A 14 12.51 21.51 -36.25
C SER A 14 11.35 20.88 -37.03
N VAL A 15 10.12 21.32 -36.76
CA VAL A 15 8.99 21.13 -37.68
C VAL A 15 8.43 22.52 -38.00
N GLY A 16 8.54 22.92 -39.28
CA GLY A 16 7.96 24.15 -39.81
C GLY A 16 6.48 23.99 -40.18
N PRO A 17 5.73 25.09 -40.37
CA PRO A 17 4.27 25.07 -40.45
C PRO A 17 3.72 25.12 -41.89
N ALA A 18 2.58 24.47 -42.12
CA ALA A 18 1.66 24.64 -43.27
C ALA A 18 0.52 23.62 -43.12
N ARG A 19 -0.77 23.86 -43.35
CA ARG A 19 -1.55 24.94 -43.96
C ARG A 19 -2.99 24.83 -43.43
N ARG A 20 -3.68 25.97 -43.36
CA ARG A 20 -5.15 26.03 -43.33
C ARG A 20 -5.69 25.48 -44.65
N ASP A 21 -6.74 24.68 -44.58
CA ASP A 21 -7.74 24.68 -45.64
C ASP A 21 -9.15 24.72 -45.04
N SER A 22 -10.00 25.44 -45.75
CA SER A 22 -11.33 25.88 -45.36
C SER A 22 -12.35 25.28 -46.32
N ARG A 23 -13.44 24.75 -45.75
CA ARG A 23 -14.81 24.58 -46.29
C ARG A 23 -15.33 23.17 -46.08
N GLY A 24 -16.52 23.09 -45.48
CA GLY A 24 -17.26 21.86 -45.29
C GLY A 24 -18.39 22.06 -44.30
N ALA A 25 -19.41 22.81 -44.71
CA ALA A 25 -20.66 22.97 -43.99
C ALA A 25 -21.32 21.61 -43.74
N GLY A 26 -21.76 21.38 -42.51
CA GLY A 26 -22.52 20.19 -42.11
C GLY A 26 -23.09 20.43 -40.73
N GLY A 27 -24.19 21.17 -40.67
CA GLY A 27 -24.90 21.44 -39.43
C GLY A 27 -25.52 20.16 -38.87
N PHE A 28 -25.30 19.91 -37.59
CA PHE A 28 -26.19 19.10 -36.77
C PHE A 28 -26.41 19.85 -35.46
N ARG A 29 -27.60 20.45 -35.34
CA ARG A 29 -28.12 21.03 -34.11
C ARG A 29 -28.98 19.98 -33.37
N PRO A 30 -29.19 20.15 -32.07
CA PRO A 30 -29.44 19.08 -31.11
C PRO A 30 -30.89 18.62 -31.09
N TYR A 31 -31.13 17.38 -30.65
CA TYR A 31 -32.47 16.84 -30.43
C TYR A 31 -32.77 16.70 -28.93
N LEU A 32 -33.49 17.68 -28.37
CA LEU A 32 -34.42 17.58 -27.24
C LEU A 32 -35.39 18.78 -27.41
N PRO A 33 -36.72 18.67 -27.20
CA PRO A 33 -37.28 18.20 -25.92
C PRO A 33 -38.61 17.41 -26.03
N GLY A 34 -39.02 16.82 -24.91
CA GLY A 34 -40.39 16.37 -24.69
C GLY A 34 -40.65 16.07 -23.21
N ALA A 35 -41.39 16.96 -22.54
CA ALA A 35 -41.80 16.83 -21.15
C ALA A 35 -43.30 16.51 -21.04
N GLY A 36 -43.62 15.53 -20.18
CA GLY A 36 -44.88 15.39 -19.42
C GLY A 36 -45.87 14.31 -19.89
N PRO A 37 -46.81 13.85 -19.03
CA PRO A 37 -46.93 13.96 -17.57
C PRO A 37 -46.92 12.59 -16.85
N GLY A 38 -46.79 12.62 -15.52
CA GLY A 38 -46.56 11.43 -14.69
C GLY A 38 -47.78 10.59 -14.34
N HIS A 39 -47.52 9.39 -13.79
CA HIS A 39 -48.38 8.69 -12.84
C HIS A 39 -47.53 7.77 -11.96
N GLY A 40 -47.85 7.78 -10.67
CA GLY A 40 -47.16 7.02 -9.63
C GLY A 40 -47.39 5.52 -9.73
N GLY A 41 -46.45 4.76 -9.18
CA GLY A 41 -46.50 3.32 -9.10
C GLY A 41 -45.26 2.78 -8.44
N THR A 42 -45.27 2.71 -7.11
CA THR A 42 -44.31 1.95 -6.31
C THR A 42 -44.49 0.45 -6.59
N GLN A 43 -43.52 -0.20 -7.23
CA GLN A 43 -43.35 -1.65 -7.13
C GLN A 43 -41.85 -2.01 -7.04
N PRO A 44 -41.47 -2.93 -6.13
CA PRO A 44 -40.09 -3.28 -5.89
C PRO A 44 -39.53 -4.23 -6.97
N CYS A 45 -38.39 -3.86 -7.55
CA CYS A 45 -37.58 -4.73 -8.41
C CYS A 45 -37.04 -5.91 -7.58
N ARG A 46 -37.68 -7.08 -7.74
CA ARG A 46 -37.12 -8.38 -7.37
C ARG A 46 -36.17 -8.84 -8.49
N TYR A 47 -34.87 -8.62 -8.35
CA TYR A 47 -33.91 -9.35 -9.16
C TYR A 47 -33.78 -10.78 -8.63
N ARG A 48 -34.34 -11.72 -9.39
CA ARG A 48 -34.23 -13.16 -9.20
C ARG A 48 -32.87 -13.59 -9.76
N CYS A 49 -31.94 -13.97 -8.89
CA CYS A 49 -30.72 -14.67 -9.29
C CYS A 49 -31.09 -16.04 -9.88
N GLY A 50 -30.76 -16.26 -11.16
CA GLY A 50 -30.98 -17.51 -11.86
C GLY A 50 -29.98 -17.63 -13.01
N GLY A 51 -28.80 -18.18 -12.71
CA GLY A 51 -27.80 -18.61 -13.68
C GLY A 51 -27.12 -19.87 -13.13
N PRO A 52 -26.89 -20.91 -13.95
CA PRO A 52 -26.57 -22.25 -13.45
C PRO A 52 -25.13 -22.34 -12.94
N ALA A 53 -24.98 -22.98 -11.79
CA ALA A 53 -23.70 -23.42 -11.27
C ALA A 53 -23.14 -24.55 -12.16
N VAL A 54 -21.97 -24.32 -12.76
CA VAL A 54 -21.21 -25.36 -13.45
C VAL A 54 -20.43 -26.13 -12.38
N ALA A 55 -20.97 -27.28 -11.97
CA ALA A 55 -20.28 -28.25 -11.14
C ALA A 55 -19.47 -29.19 -12.03
N VAL A 56 -18.15 -29.22 -11.86
CA VAL A 56 -17.30 -30.26 -12.44
C VAL A 56 -17.25 -31.42 -11.44
N ALA A 57 -17.98 -32.49 -11.76
CA ALA A 57 -17.94 -33.76 -11.05
C ALA A 57 -16.77 -34.61 -11.57
N GLY A 58 -15.94 -35.11 -10.64
CA GLY A 58 -14.98 -36.18 -10.88
C GLY A 58 -15.13 -37.20 -9.78
N ALA A 59 -15.91 -38.25 -10.04
CA ALA A 59 -16.08 -39.41 -9.17
C ALA A 59 -15.22 -40.55 -9.72
N LEU A 60 -14.39 -41.14 -8.85
CA LEU A 60 -13.92 -42.53 -8.99
C LEU A 60 -14.03 -43.20 -7.61
N ARG A 61 -15.07 -44.02 -7.46
CA ARG A 61 -15.11 -45.22 -6.61
C ARG A 61 -14.47 -46.36 -7.42
N GLU A 62 -13.79 -47.37 -6.89
CA GLU A 62 -14.12 -48.38 -5.88
C GLU A 62 -12.84 -49.27 -5.79
N GLN A 63 -12.43 -49.98 -4.72
CA GLN A 63 -13.08 -51.03 -3.94
C GLN A 63 -12.17 -51.42 -2.75
N ASP A 64 -12.79 -51.82 -1.65
CA ASP A 64 -12.24 -52.48 -0.45
C ASP A 64 -12.33 -54.01 -0.64
N PRO A 65 -11.57 -54.87 0.11
CA PRO A 65 -12.21 -55.44 1.31
C PRO A 65 -11.29 -55.89 2.47
N GLY A 66 -11.89 -55.87 3.67
CA GLY A 66 -11.59 -56.75 4.81
C GLY A 66 -10.78 -56.05 5.91
N GLY A 67 -11.21 -55.92 7.16
CA GLY A 67 -12.23 -56.62 7.94
C GLY A 67 -11.62 -56.81 9.34
N GLU A 68 -12.26 -56.28 10.38
CA GLU A 68 -12.55 -56.97 11.66
C GLU A 68 -12.96 -55.99 12.77
N ASP A 69 -13.98 -56.47 13.48
CA ASP A 69 -14.79 -55.90 14.54
C ASP A 69 -14.07 -56.03 15.89
N SER A 70 -14.14 -55.00 16.74
CA SER A 70 -14.03 -55.15 18.20
C SER A 70 -14.58 -53.92 18.92
N ARG A 71 -15.86 -54.02 19.27
CA ARG A 71 -16.54 -53.27 20.33
C ARG A 71 -15.70 -53.21 21.62
N LYS A 72 -15.62 -52.02 22.22
CA LYS A 72 -15.56 -51.87 23.69
C LYS A 72 -16.42 -50.69 24.14
N ASP A 73 -17.29 -51.02 25.08
CA ASP A 73 -18.31 -50.22 25.74
C ASP A 73 -17.74 -49.13 26.66
N LEU A 74 -18.53 -48.04 26.79
CA LEU A 74 -18.92 -47.27 28.00
C LEU A 74 -17.82 -46.94 29.04
N VAL A 75 -17.68 -45.72 29.54
CA VAL A 75 -18.56 -45.15 30.58
C VAL A 75 -18.47 -43.61 30.58
N VAL A 76 -19.64 -42.97 30.52
CA VAL A 76 -19.87 -41.56 30.84
C VAL A 76 -19.95 -41.43 32.36
N ALA A 77 -19.10 -40.60 32.96
CA ALA A 77 -19.20 -40.21 34.36
C ALA A 77 -19.37 -38.69 34.45
N SER A 78 -20.55 -38.27 34.94
CA SER A 78 -20.91 -36.90 35.28
C SER A 78 -20.18 -36.43 36.54
N ALA A 79 -19.62 -35.22 36.52
CA ALA A 79 -19.07 -34.56 37.70
C ALA A 79 -20.17 -33.76 38.44
N PRO A 80 -20.15 -33.72 39.79
CA PRO A 80 -21.13 -32.99 40.59
C PRO A 80 -20.81 -31.48 40.66
N ALA A 81 -21.86 -30.69 40.87
CA ALA A 81 -21.80 -29.24 41.06
C ALA A 81 -21.61 -28.82 42.53
N ALA A 82 -21.19 -27.56 42.68
CA ALA A 82 -21.27 -26.62 43.82
C ALA A 82 -19.91 -26.22 44.44
N PRO A 83 -19.76 -25.04 45.09
CA PRO A 83 -20.78 -24.03 45.43
C PRO A 83 -20.44 -22.57 45.03
N ASP A 84 -21.45 -21.72 45.18
CA ASP A 84 -21.38 -20.25 45.11
C ASP A 84 -20.57 -19.60 46.25
N ALA A 85 -20.19 -18.35 45.96
CA ALA A 85 -19.77 -17.26 46.86
C ALA A 85 -18.26 -17.08 47.13
N ALA A 86 -17.67 -16.05 46.52
CA ALA A 86 -16.84 -15.09 47.24
C ALA A 86 -16.80 -13.74 46.50
N ASP A 87 -17.28 -12.74 47.21
CA ASP A 87 -17.15 -11.30 47.04
C ASP A 87 -15.77 -10.89 46.48
N SER A 88 -15.76 -10.21 45.33
CA SER A 88 -14.54 -9.64 44.74
C SER A 88 -14.44 -8.18 45.15
N PRO A 89 -13.34 -7.71 45.76
CA PRO A 89 -13.21 -6.30 46.09
C PRO A 89 -13.08 -5.49 44.79
N GLU A 90 -14.00 -4.55 44.62
CA GLU A 90 -13.85 -3.42 43.72
C GLU A 90 -12.53 -2.68 43.97
N GLY A 91 -11.89 -2.21 42.89
CA GLY A 91 -10.98 -1.06 42.98
C GLY A 91 -9.50 -1.33 42.77
N ALA A 92 -9.11 -2.19 41.83
CA ALA A 92 -7.80 -2.03 41.20
C ALA A 92 -7.92 -0.90 40.16
N ALA A 93 -7.45 0.30 40.53
CA ALA A 93 -7.31 1.42 39.62
C ALA A 93 -6.64 0.96 38.32
N GLN A 94 -7.30 1.21 37.18
CA GLN A 94 -6.70 0.96 35.87
C GLN A 94 -5.38 1.76 35.81
N PRO A 95 -4.23 1.11 35.54
CA PRO A 95 -3.02 1.86 35.28
C PRO A 95 -3.30 2.77 34.08
N GLY A 96 -3.19 4.09 34.32
CA GLY A 96 -3.44 5.10 33.30
C GLY A 96 -2.71 4.76 32.01
N ALA A 97 -3.33 5.10 30.87
CA ALA A 97 -2.79 4.91 29.54
C ALA A 97 -1.36 5.47 29.44
N GLY A 98 -0.37 4.63 29.78
CA GLY A 98 1.03 4.96 29.65
C GLY A 98 1.30 5.11 28.16
N SER A 99 1.70 6.30 27.73
CA SER A 99 2.08 6.56 26.34
C SER A 99 3.13 5.53 25.93
N ARG A 100 2.73 4.58 25.08
CA ARG A 100 3.67 3.63 24.47
C ARG A 100 4.79 4.44 23.82
N PRO A 101 6.07 4.04 23.96
CA PRO A 101 7.15 4.75 23.28
C PRO A 101 6.89 4.76 21.77
N PRO A 102 7.32 5.80 21.03
CA PRO A 102 7.11 5.90 19.59
C PRO A 102 7.65 4.66 18.87
N ALA A 103 6.89 4.16 17.89
CA ALA A 103 7.33 3.04 17.07
C ALA A 103 8.58 3.43 16.24
N ARG A 104 9.54 2.52 16.16
CA ARG A 104 10.80 2.73 15.43
C ARG A 104 10.59 2.45 13.95
N LEU A 105 10.74 3.48 13.12
CA LEU A 105 10.56 3.41 11.68
C LEU A 105 11.89 3.47 10.93
N VAL A 106 12.15 2.49 10.07
CA VAL A 106 13.22 2.57 9.06
C VAL A 106 12.60 2.85 7.70
N VAL A 107 13.13 3.82 6.96
CA VAL A 107 12.61 4.22 5.64
C VAL A 107 13.63 3.92 4.55
N LEU A 108 13.22 3.25 3.49
CA LEU A 108 14.05 2.91 2.32
C LEU A 108 13.72 3.83 1.14
N VAL A 109 14.74 4.38 0.48
CA VAL A 109 14.60 5.36 -0.62
C VAL A 109 15.57 5.13 -1.77
N SER A 110 15.20 5.55 -2.98
CA SER A 110 16.07 5.52 -4.17
C SER A 110 16.18 6.84 -4.93
N GLY A 111 15.51 7.90 -4.46
CA GLY A 111 15.38 9.15 -5.22
C GLY A 111 15.09 10.38 -4.37
N SER A 112 14.10 11.17 -4.79
CA SER A 112 13.81 12.49 -4.23
C SER A 112 13.37 12.48 -2.76
N GLY A 113 12.76 11.38 -2.29
CA GLY A 113 12.34 11.19 -0.91
C GLY A 113 11.17 12.09 -0.47
N SER A 114 10.20 12.38 -1.35
CA SER A 114 9.02 13.16 -0.98
C SER A 114 8.15 12.49 0.09
N ASN A 115 7.98 11.17 0.02
CA ASN A 115 7.31 10.38 1.06
C ASN A 115 8.11 10.33 2.36
N LEU A 116 9.45 10.22 2.26
CA LEU A 116 10.33 10.35 3.42
C LEU A 116 10.17 11.72 4.09
N GLN A 117 10.13 12.82 3.33
CA GLN A 117 9.92 14.15 3.91
C GLN A 117 8.62 14.21 4.70
N ALA A 118 7.52 13.71 4.15
CA ALA A 118 6.22 13.72 4.83
C ALA A 118 6.26 12.94 6.17
N LEU A 119 6.98 11.80 6.21
CA LEU A 119 7.17 11.03 7.44
C LEU A 119 8.05 11.76 8.47
N LEU A 120 9.12 12.42 8.01
CA LEU A 120 9.99 13.22 8.86
C LEU A 120 9.24 14.41 9.47
N ASP A 121 8.47 15.13 8.65
CA ASP A 121 7.68 16.28 9.09
C ASP A 121 6.63 15.86 10.13
N ALA A 122 5.95 14.73 9.91
CA ALA A 122 4.98 14.18 10.85
C ALA A 122 5.62 13.74 12.17
N ALA A 123 6.80 13.11 12.12
CA ALA A 123 7.53 12.69 13.31
C ALA A 123 8.10 13.87 14.12
N ALA A 124 8.42 14.99 13.45
CA ALA A 124 8.96 16.18 14.10
C ALA A 124 7.88 17.07 14.75
N ASP A 125 6.63 16.97 14.32
CA ASP A 125 5.51 17.73 14.88
C ASP A 125 4.94 17.05 16.14
N PRO A 126 5.11 17.64 17.35
CA PRO A 126 4.59 17.05 18.59
C PRO A 126 3.05 16.98 18.64
N GLY A 127 2.36 17.80 17.83
CA GLY A 127 0.90 17.86 17.77
C GLY A 127 0.28 16.89 16.75
N SER A 128 1.09 16.27 15.88
CA SER A 128 0.60 15.38 14.82
C SER A 128 0.00 14.08 15.35
N GLY A 129 0.38 13.71 16.59
CA GLY A 129 0.07 12.41 17.16
C GLY A 129 0.68 11.26 16.35
N PHE A 130 1.68 11.46 15.48
CA PHE A 130 2.13 10.44 14.53
C PHE A 130 2.54 9.10 15.17
N GLY A 131 3.08 9.11 16.40
CA GLY A 131 3.32 7.89 17.18
C GLY A 131 4.48 7.03 16.69
N ALA A 132 5.28 7.51 15.74
CA ALA A 132 6.49 6.85 15.24
C ALA A 132 7.65 7.84 15.10
N GLU A 133 8.87 7.31 15.17
CA GLU A 133 10.13 8.03 14.98
C GLU A 133 10.92 7.40 13.83
N VAL A 134 11.45 8.22 12.91
CA VAL A 134 12.34 7.73 11.86
C VAL A 134 13.74 7.52 12.43
N VAL A 135 14.09 6.26 12.70
CA VAL A 135 15.37 5.91 13.36
C VAL A 135 16.53 5.70 12.38
N ALA A 136 16.24 5.44 11.10
CA ALA A 136 17.24 5.39 10.04
C ALA A 136 16.63 5.50 8.64
N VAL A 137 17.44 5.96 7.69
CA VAL A 137 17.11 5.98 6.27
C VAL A 137 18.13 5.17 5.47
N GLY A 138 17.64 4.15 4.77
CA GLY A 138 18.43 3.31 3.88
C GLY A 138 18.27 3.70 2.41
N ALA A 139 19.33 3.62 1.62
CA ALA A 139 19.25 3.82 0.18
C ALA A 139 19.99 2.75 -0.63
N ASP A 140 19.55 2.54 -1.88
CA ASP A 140 20.25 1.67 -2.83
C ASP A 140 21.34 2.41 -3.64
N ARG A 141 21.47 3.71 -3.43
CA ARG A 141 22.41 4.60 -4.14
C ARG A 141 22.70 5.85 -3.32
N GLY A 142 23.91 6.37 -3.48
CA GLY A 142 24.33 7.64 -2.87
C GLY A 142 23.94 8.86 -3.69
N GLY A 143 24.13 10.05 -3.12
CA GLY A 143 23.97 11.33 -3.83
C GLY A 143 22.53 11.71 -4.18
N ILE A 144 21.54 11.06 -3.55
CA ILE A 144 20.12 11.34 -3.75
C ILE A 144 19.59 12.35 -2.73
N GLU A 145 18.54 13.08 -3.10
CA GLU A 145 17.91 14.05 -2.21
C GLU A 145 17.28 13.41 -0.96
N GLY A 146 16.78 12.16 -1.07
CA GLY A 146 16.26 11.44 0.10
C GLY A 146 17.28 11.29 1.24
N LEU A 147 18.56 11.04 0.93
CA LEU A 147 19.61 10.97 1.95
C LEU A 147 19.88 12.35 2.57
N ARG A 148 19.93 13.41 1.74
CA ARG A 148 20.10 14.79 2.24
C ARG A 148 18.96 15.24 3.14
N ARG A 149 17.72 14.78 2.88
CA ARG A 149 16.56 15.03 3.76
C ARG A 149 16.77 14.42 5.14
N ALA A 150 17.22 13.16 5.19
CA ALA A 150 17.52 12.47 6.44
C ALA A 150 18.64 13.16 7.22
N GLU A 151 19.74 13.53 6.53
CA GLU A 151 20.86 14.27 7.12
C GLU A 151 20.42 15.60 7.73
N ARG A 152 19.58 16.39 7.02
CA ARG A 152 19.02 17.65 7.54
C ARG A 152 18.13 17.46 8.77
N ALA A 153 17.48 16.31 8.88
CA ALA A 153 16.67 15.94 10.04
C ALA A 153 17.48 15.27 11.17
N GLY A 154 18.80 15.12 11.01
CA GLY A 154 19.66 14.45 11.99
C GLY A 154 19.46 12.93 12.07
N VAL A 155 18.83 12.32 11.06
CA VAL A 155 18.53 10.89 11.03
C VAL A 155 19.71 10.11 10.42
N PRO A 156 20.20 9.04 11.07
CA PRO A 156 21.27 8.21 10.52
C PRO A 156 20.91 7.61 9.16
N THR A 157 21.90 7.55 8.26
CA THR A 157 21.72 6.98 6.93
C THR A 157 22.67 5.83 6.66
N PHE A 158 22.25 4.87 5.83
CA PHE A 158 23.13 3.84 5.28
C PHE A 158 22.84 3.60 3.79
N VAL A 159 23.82 3.12 3.04
CA VAL A 159 23.70 2.89 1.60
C VAL A 159 24.20 1.50 1.22
N HIS A 160 23.35 0.73 0.54
CA HIS A 160 23.69 -0.57 -0.02
C HIS A 160 23.47 -0.58 -1.53
N ARG A 161 24.52 -0.32 -2.31
CA ARG A 161 24.44 -0.38 -3.77
C ARG A 161 24.57 -1.82 -4.22
N LEU A 162 23.65 -2.29 -5.06
CA LEU A 162 23.65 -3.68 -5.53
C LEU A 162 24.99 -4.09 -6.18
N ARG A 163 25.65 -3.18 -6.89
CA ARG A 163 26.94 -3.41 -7.56
C ARG A 163 28.13 -3.61 -6.61
N ASP A 164 27.97 -3.26 -5.33
CA ASP A 164 29.04 -3.38 -4.34
C ASP A 164 29.08 -4.79 -3.72
N TYR A 165 28.18 -5.69 -4.15
CA TYR A 165 28.04 -7.05 -3.65
C TYR A 165 28.28 -8.07 -4.76
N PRO A 166 28.88 -9.23 -4.44
CA PRO A 166 29.15 -10.27 -5.43
C PRO A 166 27.89 -10.95 -5.95
N SER A 167 26.79 -10.92 -5.17
CA SER A 167 25.51 -11.46 -5.59
C SER A 167 24.32 -10.68 -5.01
N ARG A 168 23.13 -10.86 -5.59
CA ARG A 168 21.89 -10.30 -5.05
C ARG A 168 21.55 -10.82 -3.65
N PRO A 169 21.70 -12.13 -3.33
CA PRO A 169 21.56 -12.62 -1.97
C PRO A 169 22.52 -11.99 -0.95
N ASP A 170 23.77 -11.69 -1.34
CA ASP A 170 24.73 -11.01 -0.46
C ASP A 170 24.29 -9.58 -0.14
N TRP A 171 23.81 -8.85 -1.16
CA TRP A 171 23.21 -7.52 -0.98
C TRP A 171 21.97 -7.57 -0.08
N ASP A 172 21.10 -8.56 -0.28
CA ASP A 172 19.87 -8.73 0.51
C ASP A 172 20.18 -8.97 1.99
N ARG A 173 21.15 -9.84 2.29
CA ARG A 173 21.61 -10.08 3.67
C ARG A 173 22.21 -8.82 4.30
N ALA A 174 23.02 -8.07 3.55
CA ALA A 174 23.62 -6.84 4.06
C ALA A 174 22.57 -5.77 4.36
N LEU A 175 21.62 -5.55 3.43
CA LEU A 175 20.50 -4.64 3.62
C LEU A 175 19.66 -5.05 4.84
N THR A 176 19.33 -6.34 4.94
CA THR A 176 18.56 -6.89 6.07
C THR A 176 19.27 -6.66 7.40
N GLY A 177 20.58 -6.92 7.46
CA GLY A 177 21.40 -6.73 8.65
C GLY A 177 21.43 -5.27 9.12
N SER A 178 21.64 -4.33 8.20
CA SER A 178 21.62 -2.89 8.53
C SER A 178 20.25 -2.43 9.02
N VAL A 179 19.16 -2.83 8.34
CA VAL A 179 17.81 -2.50 8.80
C VAL A 179 17.54 -3.11 10.19
N ALA A 180 17.89 -4.38 10.41
CA ALA A 180 17.68 -5.06 11.68
C ALA A 180 18.48 -4.45 12.85
N ALA A 181 19.68 -3.92 12.58
CA ALA A 181 20.50 -3.25 13.60
C ALA A 181 19.79 -2.05 14.25
N HIS A 182 18.89 -1.40 13.51
CA HIS A 182 18.06 -0.30 14.02
C HIS A 182 16.81 -0.76 14.78
N ARG A 183 16.56 -2.07 14.89
CA ARG A 183 15.40 -2.67 15.59
C ARG A 183 14.07 -2.00 15.22
N PRO A 184 13.68 -1.97 13.93
CA PRO A 184 12.43 -1.34 13.53
C PRO A 184 11.21 -2.14 13.98
N ASP A 185 10.18 -1.40 14.39
CA ASP A 185 8.81 -1.90 14.51
C ASP A 185 8.14 -1.94 13.14
N LEU A 186 8.42 -0.95 12.29
CA LEU A 186 7.93 -0.85 10.92
C LEU A 186 9.08 -0.50 9.95
N VAL A 187 8.97 -0.98 8.72
CA VAL A 187 9.87 -0.59 7.62
C VAL A 187 9.02 -0.06 6.48
N VAL A 188 9.36 1.10 5.92
CA VAL A 188 8.61 1.72 4.82
C VAL A 188 9.48 1.83 3.57
N SER A 189 8.99 1.28 2.46
CA SER A 189 9.48 1.59 1.11
C SER A 189 8.88 2.91 0.64
N ALA A 190 9.67 3.97 0.69
CA ALA A 190 9.28 5.32 0.25
C ALA A 190 9.85 5.61 -1.15
N GLY A 191 9.47 4.78 -2.13
CA GLY A 191 10.02 4.83 -3.49
C GLY A 191 11.38 4.13 -3.59
N PHE A 192 11.53 2.99 -2.92
CA PHE A 192 12.70 2.13 -3.04
C PHE A 192 12.61 1.28 -4.32
N MET A 193 13.55 1.45 -5.24
CA MET A 193 13.49 0.90 -6.60
C MET A 193 14.18 -0.48 -6.72
N LYS A 194 14.29 -1.21 -5.60
CA LYS A 194 14.87 -2.55 -5.56
C LYS A 194 13.92 -3.51 -4.88
N ILE A 195 13.66 -4.64 -5.54
CA ILE A 195 12.94 -5.76 -4.95
C ILE A 195 13.80 -6.33 -3.81
N VAL A 196 13.27 -6.44 -2.61
CA VAL A 196 14.01 -7.07 -1.50
C VAL A 196 13.95 -8.59 -1.62
N GLY A 197 14.95 -9.29 -1.11
CA GLY A 197 15.07 -10.74 -1.23
C GLY A 197 14.46 -11.50 -0.06
N ALA A 198 14.72 -12.81 -0.04
CA ALA A 198 14.14 -13.73 0.92
C ALA A 198 14.59 -13.46 2.37
N SER A 199 15.83 -13.02 2.60
CA SER A 199 16.31 -12.71 3.95
C SER A 199 15.56 -11.51 4.53
N PHE A 200 15.31 -10.50 3.71
CA PHE A 200 14.56 -9.32 4.12
C PHE A 200 13.10 -9.64 4.41
N MET A 201 12.45 -10.41 3.52
CA MET A 201 11.05 -10.80 3.72
C MET A 201 10.88 -11.68 4.96
N ALA A 202 11.79 -12.63 5.19
CA ALA A 202 11.75 -13.45 6.40
C ALA A 202 11.87 -12.61 7.69
N ALA A 203 12.64 -11.51 7.67
CA ALA A 203 12.83 -10.65 8.82
C ALA A 203 11.66 -9.67 9.04
N PHE A 204 11.05 -9.14 7.97
CA PHE A 204 10.13 -7.98 8.05
C PHE A 204 8.73 -8.22 7.45
N ALA A 205 8.38 -9.46 7.10
CA ALA A 205 7.02 -9.81 6.69
C ALA A 205 5.99 -9.32 7.71
N GLY A 206 4.89 -8.76 7.21
CA GLY A 206 3.85 -8.15 8.03
C GLY A 206 4.23 -6.83 8.72
N ARG A 207 5.44 -6.31 8.49
CA ARG A 207 5.94 -5.01 9.02
C ARG A 207 6.55 -4.11 7.93
N PHE A 208 6.74 -4.65 6.73
CA PHE A 208 7.26 -3.92 5.58
C PHE A 208 6.13 -3.33 4.75
N ILE A 209 6.06 -2.01 4.69
CA ILE A 209 4.99 -1.22 4.06
C ILE A 209 5.51 -0.66 2.74
N ASN A 210 4.67 -0.71 1.70
CA ASN A 210 4.95 -0.07 0.42
C ASN A 210 3.76 0.78 -0.03
N THR A 211 4.04 1.75 -0.92
CA THR A 211 3.03 2.56 -1.59
C THR A 211 3.01 2.26 -3.07
N HIS A 212 1.82 2.12 -3.65
CA HIS A 212 1.61 1.91 -5.08
C HIS A 212 0.73 3.02 -5.68
N PRO A 213 1.11 3.67 -6.80
CA PRO A 213 0.36 4.78 -7.39
C PRO A 213 -0.81 4.30 -8.28
N ALA A 214 -1.58 3.34 -7.80
CA ALA A 214 -2.88 2.94 -8.35
C ALA A 214 -3.77 2.34 -7.24
N LEU A 215 -5.05 2.13 -7.55
CA LEU A 215 -5.97 1.39 -6.68
C LEU A 215 -5.80 -0.13 -6.92
N LEU A 216 -4.93 -0.77 -6.14
CA LEU A 216 -4.77 -2.22 -6.19
C LEU A 216 -6.12 -2.93 -5.90
N PRO A 217 -6.43 -4.05 -6.57
CA PRO A 217 -5.54 -4.86 -7.42
C PRO A 217 -5.37 -4.36 -8.87
N SER A 218 -5.92 -3.20 -9.24
CA SER A 218 -5.75 -2.65 -10.58
C SER A 218 -4.36 -2.05 -10.81
N PHE A 219 -3.84 -2.25 -12.03
CA PHE A 219 -2.59 -1.67 -12.53
C PHE A 219 -1.36 -1.93 -11.63
N PRO A 220 -1.04 -3.19 -11.25
CA PRO A 220 0.16 -3.50 -10.47
C PRO A 220 1.45 -3.29 -11.29
N GLY A 221 2.58 -3.17 -10.61
CA GLY A 221 3.90 -3.06 -11.24
C GLY A 221 4.35 -1.62 -11.53
N ALA A 222 5.44 -1.49 -12.29
CA ALA A 222 6.17 -0.21 -12.38
C ALA A 222 5.44 0.93 -13.13
N HIS A 223 4.37 0.64 -13.86
CA HIS A 223 3.73 1.57 -14.79
C HIS A 223 2.26 1.86 -14.49
N GLY A 224 1.83 1.71 -13.22
CA GLY A 224 0.42 1.83 -12.85
C GLY A 224 -0.29 3.12 -13.30
N VAL A 225 0.42 4.26 -13.30
CA VAL A 225 -0.14 5.55 -13.77
C VAL A 225 -0.34 5.55 -15.29
N ARG A 226 0.69 5.13 -16.03
CA ARG A 226 0.65 5.01 -17.49
C ARG A 226 -0.46 4.06 -17.93
N ASP A 227 -0.59 2.93 -17.25
CA ASP A 227 -1.58 1.91 -17.57
C ASP A 227 -3.01 2.39 -17.27
N ALA A 228 -3.20 3.15 -16.19
CA ALA A 228 -4.48 3.78 -15.87
C ALA A 228 -4.92 4.78 -16.96
N LEU A 229 -4.00 5.62 -17.44
CA LEU A 229 -4.27 6.56 -18.54
C LEU A 229 -4.56 5.84 -19.85
N ALA A 230 -3.75 4.84 -20.20
CA ALA A 230 -3.93 4.06 -21.42
C ALA A 230 -5.26 3.28 -21.43
N HIS A 231 -5.73 2.84 -20.25
CA HIS A 231 -7.03 2.19 -20.11
C HIS A 231 -8.21 3.17 -20.16
N GLY A 232 -7.98 4.47 -19.96
CA GLY A 232 -9.04 5.49 -19.98
C GLY A 232 -9.94 5.50 -18.74
N VAL A 233 -9.45 5.05 -17.59
CA VAL A 233 -10.21 5.10 -16.33
C VAL A 233 -10.45 6.55 -15.91
N LYS A 234 -11.60 6.81 -15.27
CA LYS A 234 -11.93 8.13 -14.70
C LYS A 234 -11.54 8.29 -13.24
N VAL A 235 -11.19 7.19 -12.59
CA VAL A 235 -10.74 7.14 -11.21
C VAL A 235 -9.56 6.17 -11.11
N THR A 236 -8.48 6.65 -10.51
CA THR A 236 -7.33 5.86 -10.06
C THR A 236 -7.08 6.19 -8.59
N GLY A 237 -5.85 6.06 -8.09
CA GLY A 237 -5.55 6.42 -6.71
C GLY A 237 -4.16 6.01 -6.27
N CYS A 238 -4.01 5.88 -4.96
CA CYS A 238 -2.84 5.28 -4.34
C CYS A 238 -3.26 4.26 -3.29
N THR A 239 -2.40 3.26 -3.11
CA THR A 239 -2.59 2.17 -2.14
C THR A 239 -1.38 2.08 -1.22
N VAL A 240 -1.63 1.99 0.09
CA VAL A 240 -0.65 1.59 1.09
C VAL A 240 -0.93 0.13 1.45
N HIS A 241 0.07 -0.73 1.38
CA HIS A 241 -0.08 -2.16 1.63
C HIS A 241 1.17 -2.75 2.30
N PHE A 242 1.02 -3.91 2.93
CA PHE A 242 2.19 -4.71 3.32
C PHE A 242 2.82 -5.32 2.06
N ALA A 243 4.12 -5.19 1.92
CA ALA A 243 4.87 -5.78 0.81
C ALA A 243 5.11 -7.27 1.06
N GLU A 244 4.98 -8.06 0.00
CA GLU A 244 5.22 -9.50 -0.03
C GLU A 244 6.19 -9.84 -1.17
N ALA A 245 6.59 -11.11 -1.26
CA ALA A 245 7.52 -11.57 -2.29
C ALA A 245 6.97 -11.37 -3.70
N GLU A 246 5.66 -11.53 -3.86
CA GLU A 246 4.95 -11.16 -5.07
C GLU A 246 4.65 -9.64 -5.07
N VAL A 247 4.94 -9.00 -6.20
CA VAL A 247 4.87 -7.55 -6.35
C VAL A 247 3.42 -7.08 -6.23
N ASP A 248 3.21 -6.07 -5.39
CA ASP A 248 1.92 -5.39 -5.19
C ASP A 248 0.74 -6.31 -4.84
N SER A 249 1.02 -7.49 -4.26
CA SER A 249 -0.02 -8.47 -3.93
C SER A 249 -0.33 -8.58 -2.44
N GLY A 250 0.37 -7.89 -1.55
CA GLY A 250 0.13 -8.04 -0.12
C GLY A 250 -1.14 -7.37 0.42
N PRO A 251 -1.50 -7.60 1.70
CA PRO A 251 -2.68 -7.04 2.34
C PRO A 251 -2.72 -5.51 2.28
N ILE A 252 -3.85 -4.97 1.83
CA ILE A 252 -4.08 -3.53 1.72
C ILE A 252 -4.37 -2.93 3.11
N ILE A 253 -3.64 -1.87 3.46
CA ILE A 253 -3.79 -1.13 4.71
C ILE A 253 -4.76 0.04 4.49
N ALA A 254 -4.55 0.82 3.42
CA ALA A 254 -5.38 1.98 3.11
C ALA A 254 -5.33 2.32 1.62
N GLN A 255 -6.39 2.96 1.12
CA GLN A 255 -6.47 3.45 -0.25
C GLN A 255 -7.11 4.83 -0.29
N ARG A 256 -6.72 5.63 -1.29
CA ARG A 256 -7.36 6.90 -1.63
C ARG A 256 -7.57 6.98 -3.12
N ALA A 257 -8.80 7.30 -3.53
CA ALA A 257 -9.13 7.55 -4.92
C ALA A 257 -8.66 8.94 -5.37
N VAL A 258 -8.30 9.04 -6.65
CA VAL A 258 -7.90 10.26 -7.35
C VAL A 258 -8.60 10.27 -8.71
N GLU A 259 -9.23 11.40 -9.03
CA GLU A 259 -9.84 11.63 -10.34
C GLU A 259 -8.78 11.72 -11.45
N VAL A 260 -9.05 11.04 -12.56
CA VAL A 260 -8.31 11.19 -13.82
C VAL A 260 -9.06 12.20 -14.69
N ARG A 261 -8.43 13.33 -14.96
CA ARG A 261 -9.00 14.42 -15.75
C ARG A 261 -8.76 14.16 -17.24
N ASP A 262 -9.63 14.74 -18.07
CA ASP A 262 -9.56 14.54 -19.52
C ASP A 262 -8.28 15.11 -20.16
N ASP A 263 -7.64 16.09 -19.50
CA ASP A 263 -6.40 16.75 -19.93
C ASP A 263 -5.14 16.22 -19.23
N ASP A 264 -5.26 15.16 -18.43
CA ASP A 264 -4.09 14.57 -17.76
C ASP A 264 -3.14 13.90 -18.74
N ASP A 265 -1.85 14.20 -18.55
CA ASP A 265 -0.74 13.37 -18.97
C ASP A 265 -0.19 12.54 -17.78
N GLU A 266 0.81 11.69 -18.04
CA GLU A 266 1.40 10.84 -16.99
C GLU A 266 1.98 11.67 -15.83
N ASP A 267 2.65 12.78 -16.12
CA ASP A 267 3.30 13.62 -15.11
C ASP A 267 2.31 14.36 -14.21
N THR A 268 1.25 14.91 -14.80
CA THR A 268 0.18 15.64 -14.08
C THR A 268 -0.64 14.70 -13.21
N LEU A 269 -1.02 13.53 -13.73
CA LEU A 269 -1.72 12.50 -12.95
C LEU A 269 -0.83 11.95 -11.83
N HIS A 270 0.42 11.59 -12.15
CA HIS A 270 1.36 11.04 -11.16
C HIS A 270 1.60 12.04 -10.02
N ARG A 271 1.77 13.32 -10.32
CA ARG A 271 1.94 14.37 -9.29
C ARG A 271 0.73 14.48 -8.37
N ARG A 272 -0.48 14.45 -8.92
CA ARG A 272 -1.74 14.47 -8.14
C ARG A 272 -1.85 13.25 -7.24
N ILE A 273 -1.53 12.06 -7.75
CA ILE A 273 -1.48 10.83 -6.95
C ILE A 273 -0.45 10.97 -5.83
N LYS A 274 0.75 11.51 -6.11
CA LYS A 274 1.80 11.72 -5.10
C LYS A 274 1.45 12.72 -4.01
N GLU A 275 0.59 13.71 -4.28
CA GLU A 275 0.07 14.61 -3.25
C GLU A 275 -0.82 13.86 -2.25
N VAL A 276 -1.71 13.03 -2.75
CA VAL A 276 -2.63 12.23 -1.91
C VAL A 276 -1.90 11.09 -1.20
N GLU A 277 -0.96 10.42 -1.88
CA GLU A 277 -0.15 9.32 -1.35
C GLU A 277 0.63 9.71 -0.09
N ARG A 278 1.20 10.91 -0.04
CA ARG A 278 1.96 11.39 1.12
C ARG A 278 1.11 11.42 2.39
N GLY A 279 -0.09 12.02 2.31
CA GLY A 279 -1.01 12.08 3.44
C GLY A 279 -1.52 10.69 3.84
N LEU A 280 -1.84 9.85 2.85
CA LEU A 280 -2.29 8.48 3.11
C LEU A 280 -1.22 7.63 3.80
N LEU A 281 0.04 7.75 3.38
CA LEU A 281 1.15 7.01 3.98
C LEU A 281 1.39 7.44 5.43
N VAL A 282 1.39 8.75 5.70
CA VAL A 282 1.55 9.28 7.07
C VAL A 282 0.40 8.80 7.97
N ASP A 283 -0.84 8.89 7.51
CA ASP A 283 -2.01 8.41 8.27
C ASP A 283 -1.91 6.91 8.56
N ALA A 284 -1.65 6.10 7.53
CA ALA A 284 -1.56 4.65 7.66
C ALA A 284 -0.43 4.24 8.63
N VAL A 285 0.78 4.77 8.46
CA VAL A 285 1.91 4.46 9.35
C VAL A 285 1.62 4.90 10.78
N GLY A 286 1.06 6.09 10.98
CA GLY A 286 0.78 6.59 12.32
C GLY A 286 -0.27 5.75 13.05
N ARG A 287 -1.33 5.33 12.35
CA ARG A 287 -2.34 4.42 12.90
C ARG A 287 -1.76 3.06 13.28
N LEU A 288 -0.95 2.46 12.39
CA LEU A 288 -0.26 1.20 12.71
C LEU A 288 0.65 1.32 13.93
N ALA A 289 1.35 2.45 14.06
CA ALA A 289 2.28 2.71 15.15
C ALA A 289 1.59 2.90 16.51
N ARG A 290 0.50 3.66 16.55
CA ARG A 290 -0.25 3.94 17.77
C ARG A 290 -1.13 2.80 18.22
N ASP A 291 -1.94 2.29 17.29
CA ASP A 291 -3.11 1.47 17.60
C ASP A 291 -2.79 -0.02 17.47
N GLY A 292 -1.64 -0.36 16.88
CA GLY A 292 -1.30 -1.71 16.49
C GLY A 292 -2.19 -2.22 15.37
N TYR A 293 -2.01 -3.48 14.98
CA TYR A 293 -2.79 -4.07 13.91
C TYR A 293 -2.76 -5.59 13.94
N ARG A 294 -3.69 -6.18 13.21
CA ARG A 294 -3.76 -7.62 12.97
C ARG A 294 -4.10 -7.88 11.51
N VAL A 295 -3.50 -8.92 10.96
CA VAL A 295 -3.77 -9.38 9.59
C VAL A 295 -4.50 -10.72 9.65
N GLU A 296 -5.68 -10.81 9.04
CA GLU A 296 -6.37 -12.08 8.81
C GLU A 296 -6.49 -12.32 7.31
N GLY A 297 -5.78 -13.34 6.80
CA GLY A 297 -5.70 -13.56 5.36
C GLY A 297 -5.19 -12.30 4.66
N ARG A 298 -6.05 -11.63 3.89
CA ARG A 298 -5.72 -10.40 3.14
C ARG A 298 -6.25 -9.11 3.75
N LYS A 299 -6.92 -9.18 4.90
CA LYS A 299 -7.55 -8.03 5.57
C LYS A 299 -6.67 -7.53 6.70
N VAL A 300 -6.43 -6.23 6.72
CA VAL A 300 -5.74 -5.52 7.81
C VAL A 300 -6.78 -4.87 8.71
N TYR A 301 -6.68 -5.13 10.01
CA TYR A 301 -7.51 -4.51 11.04
C TYR A 301 -6.64 -3.64 11.92
N ILE A 302 -7.02 -2.38 12.04
CA ILE A 302 -6.46 -1.41 12.97
C ILE A 302 -7.61 -1.04 13.93
N PRO A 303 -7.45 -1.24 15.24
CA PRO A 303 -8.48 -0.94 16.25
C PRO A 303 -9.02 0.49 16.21
#